data_AF-W8EVN1-F1
#
_entry.id   AF-W8EVN1-F1
#
_cell.length_a   1.000
_cell.length_b   1.000
_cell.length_c   1.000
_cell.angle_alpha   90.00
_cell.angle_beta   90.00
_cell.angle_gamma   90.00
#
_symmetry.space_group_name_H-M   'P 1'
#
loop_
_entity.id
_entity.type
_entity.pdbx_description
1 polymer ?
#
loop_
_entity_poly.entity_id
_entity_poly.type
_entity_poly.pdbx_seq_one_letter_code
_entity_poly.pdbx_strand_id
1 'polypeptide(L)'
;MLRSFLTWFLLLTTAILVAACCGSTACECDDEFADAVGLRFSTDTLGTGPRKGFLSAEIATVYLVRTPLDTAQRPRTETVTLTRSRSQAITQPIIINNATPFTRAGNRNLDQYTYELYLAPSLNATPTFRYLINRVELRTDYEADGCCTCFQNSNKLVYVNGNPTPLNQTDPTGENQLRFIEVTKP
;
A
#
# COMPACT_ATOMS: atom_id res chain seq x y z
N MET A 1 14.27 -57.18 14.27
CA MET A 1 14.24 -55.87 14.96
C MET A 1 15.09 -54.79 14.27
N LEU A 2 16.20 -55.13 13.61
CA LEU A 2 17.08 -54.16 12.90
C LEU A 2 16.40 -53.37 11.75
N ARG A 3 15.43 -53.98 11.05
CA ARG A 3 14.70 -53.35 9.92
C ARG A 3 13.82 -52.16 10.35
N SER A 4 13.34 -52.16 11.60
CA SER A 4 12.52 -51.06 12.14
C SER A 4 13.38 -49.86 12.51
N PHE A 5 14.55 -50.06 13.11
CA PHE A 5 15.43 -48.94 13.47
C PHE A 5 15.95 -48.18 12.24
N LEU A 6 16.30 -48.91 11.17
CA LEU A 6 16.79 -48.28 9.94
C LEU A 6 15.71 -47.41 9.25
N THR A 7 14.46 -47.87 9.24
CA THR A 7 13.34 -47.12 8.65
C THR A 7 13.00 -45.87 9.45
N TRP A 8 13.01 -45.94 10.79
CA TRP A 8 12.84 -44.78 11.64
C TRP A 8 13.98 -43.76 11.49
N PHE A 9 15.22 -44.23 11.36
CA PHE A 9 16.36 -43.36 11.13
C PHE A 9 16.28 -42.66 9.77
N LEU A 10 15.88 -43.37 8.71
CA LEU A 10 15.64 -42.80 7.37
C LEU A 10 14.50 -41.76 7.36
N LEU A 11 13.42 -41.99 8.10
CA LEU A 11 12.33 -41.02 8.23
C LEU A 11 12.76 -39.77 9.01
N LEU A 12 13.54 -39.93 10.07
CA LEU A 12 14.09 -38.80 10.84
C LEU A 12 15.11 -37.99 10.03
N THR A 13 16.01 -38.64 9.30
CA THR A 13 17.00 -37.92 8.48
C THR A 13 16.34 -37.18 7.32
N THR A 14 15.36 -37.78 6.65
CA THR A 14 14.60 -37.11 5.58
C THR A 14 13.80 -35.93 6.10
N ALA A 15 13.15 -36.05 7.27
CA ALA A 15 12.46 -34.93 7.91
C ALA A 15 13.41 -33.77 8.26
N ILE A 16 14.62 -34.07 8.78
CA ILE A 16 15.63 -33.06 9.11
C ILE A 16 16.19 -32.40 7.84
N LEU A 17 16.43 -33.16 6.77
CA LEU A 17 16.90 -32.63 5.48
C LEU A 17 15.88 -31.69 4.81
N VAL A 18 14.59 -32.03 4.85
CA VAL A 18 13.51 -31.16 4.33
C VAL A 18 13.33 -29.91 5.19
N ALA A 19 13.38 -30.05 6.52
CA ALA A 19 13.33 -28.91 7.43
C ALA A 19 14.54 -27.98 7.31
N ALA A 20 15.72 -28.51 6.99
CA ALA A 20 16.92 -27.71 6.74
C ALA A 20 16.85 -26.93 5.41
N CYS A 21 16.09 -27.41 4.42
CA CYS A 21 15.95 -26.72 3.14
C CYS A 21 15.18 -25.40 3.26
N CYS A 22 14.18 -25.33 4.16
CA CYS A 22 13.36 -24.12 4.35
C CYS A 22 13.50 -23.45 5.72
N GLY A 23 14.31 -24.02 6.64
CA GLY A 23 14.49 -23.50 8.00
C GLY A 23 15.64 -22.50 8.18
N SER A 24 16.53 -22.36 7.18
CA SER A 24 17.74 -21.52 7.28
C SER A 24 17.70 -20.23 6.46
N THR A 25 16.71 -20.06 5.59
CA THR A 25 16.51 -18.81 4.83
C THR A 25 15.38 -18.04 5.49
N ALA A 26 15.71 -17.01 6.27
CA ALA A 26 14.72 -15.98 6.53
C ALA A 26 14.33 -15.41 5.16
N CYS A 27 13.07 -15.56 4.76
CA CYS A 27 12.58 -14.95 3.54
C CYS A 27 12.62 -13.43 3.75
N GLU A 28 13.68 -12.79 3.28
CA GLU A 28 13.82 -11.34 3.30
C GLU A 28 13.13 -10.78 2.05
N CYS A 29 11.81 -10.99 1.97
CA CYS A 29 10.98 -10.35 0.95
C CYS A 29 10.63 -8.96 1.49
N ASP A 30 11.14 -7.89 0.86
CA ASP A 30 10.62 -6.54 1.10
C ASP A 30 9.30 -6.40 0.35
N ASP A 31 8.19 -6.90 0.91
CA ASP A 31 6.86 -6.91 0.27
C ASP A 31 5.87 -5.90 0.88
N GLU A 32 6.29 -5.18 1.94
CA GLU A 32 5.42 -4.30 2.73
C GLU A 32 4.74 -3.24 1.85
N PHE A 33 5.48 -2.70 0.87
CA PHE A 33 5.01 -1.65 -0.02
C PHE A 33 4.79 -2.10 -1.46
N ALA A 34 4.84 -3.42 -1.72
CA ALA A 34 4.53 -3.99 -3.02
C ALA A 34 3.19 -3.42 -3.48
N ASP A 35 2.11 -3.60 -2.72
CA ASP A 35 0.76 -3.11 -3.05
C ASP A 35 0.41 -1.77 -2.39
N ALA A 36 1.40 -0.89 -2.16
CA ALA A 36 1.18 0.39 -1.51
C ALA A 36 1.29 1.59 -2.47
N VAL A 37 0.48 2.61 -2.20
CA VAL A 37 0.58 3.96 -2.76
C VAL A 37 0.84 4.93 -1.61
N GLY A 38 1.92 5.69 -1.72
CA GLY A 38 2.28 6.73 -0.76
C GLY A 38 1.82 8.10 -1.24
N LEU A 39 1.05 8.82 -0.44
CA LEU A 39 0.65 10.20 -0.70
C LEU A 39 1.43 11.13 0.22
N ARG A 40 2.17 12.08 -0.35
CA ARG A 40 2.94 13.08 0.42
C ARG A 40 2.43 14.47 0.07
N PHE A 41 1.90 15.18 1.06
CA PHE A 41 1.52 16.58 0.87
C PHE A 41 2.76 17.44 0.66
N SER A 42 2.74 18.28 -0.36
CA SER A 42 3.75 19.31 -0.54
C SER A 42 3.63 20.32 0.59
N THR A 43 4.74 20.60 1.28
CA THR A 43 4.80 21.63 2.32
C THR A 43 5.66 22.82 1.89
N ASP A 44 5.94 22.95 0.58
CA ASP A 44 6.68 24.09 0.06
C ASP A 44 5.82 25.37 0.16
N THR A 45 6.03 26.09 1.26
CA THR A 45 5.44 27.39 1.53
C THR A 45 6.36 28.54 1.15
N LEU A 46 7.58 28.27 0.63
CA LEU A 46 8.66 29.23 0.45
C LEU A 46 9.04 29.46 -1.02
N GLY A 47 8.51 28.68 -1.97
CA GLY A 47 8.67 28.93 -3.39
C GLY A 47 8.19 30.34 -3.79
N THR A 48 8.92 30.99 -4.70
CA THR A 48 8.66 32.36 -5.21
C THR A 48 7.43 32.48 -6.12
N GLY A 49 6.55 31.47 -6.13
CA GLY A 49 5.30 31.42 -6.89
C GLY A 49 4.05 31.44 -5.98
N PRO A 50 2.83 31.31 -6.54
CA PRO A 50 1.62 31.15 -5.73
C PRO A 50 1.80 29.96 -4.78
N ARG A 51 1.43 30.11 -3.49
CA ARG A 51 1.61 29.09 -2.45
C ARG A 51 1.07 27.72 -2.91
N LYS A 52 1.96 26.79 -3.25
CA LYS A 52 1.58 25.41 -3.68
C LYS A 52 1.53 24.41 -2.52
N GLY A 53 2.11 24.76 -1.38
CA GLY A 53 2.18 23.89 -0.20
C GLY A 53 1.00 24.01 0.78
N PHE A 54 0.82 22.95 1.56
CA PHE A 54 -0.10 22.86 2.69
C PHE A 54 0.56 23.30 3.99
N LEU A 55 -0.19 23.99 4.84
CA LEU A 55 0.16 24.21 6.23
C LEU A 55 -0.08 22.92 7.01
N SER A 56 0.76 22.62 7.98
CA SER A 56 0.63 21.40 8.81
C SER A 56 -0.74 21.28 9.49
N ALA A 57 -1.36 22.40 9.86
CA ALA A 57 -2.70 22.43 10.44
C ALA A 57 -3.80 22.05 9.44
N GLU A 58 -3.63 22.33 8.14
CA GLU A 58 -4.61 22.00 7.10
C GLU A 58 -4.63 20.49 6.81
N ILE A 59 -3.49 19.82 6.98
CA ILE A 59 -3.32 18.39 6.71
C ILE A 59 -3.20 17.56 7.99
N ALA A 60 -3.46 18.15 9.16
CA ALA A 60 -3.41 17.44 10.45
C ALA A 60 -4.51 16.38 10.55
N THR A 61 -5.68 16.65 9.98
CA THR A 61 -6.78 15.69 9.87
C THR A 61 -7.08 15.45 8.40
N VAL A 62 -6.99 14.19 8.00
CA VAL A 62 -7.26 13.76 6.63
C VAL A 62 -8.32 12.69 6.66
N TYR A 63 -9.31 12.81 5.79
CA TYR A 63 -10.31 11.78 5.61
C TYR A 63 -9.98 11.01 4.34
N LEU A 64 -9.88 9.69 4.47
CA LEU A 64 -9.70 8.81 3.34
C LEU A 64 -10.97 7.99 3.17
N VAL A 65 -11.50 7.97 1.96
CA VAL A 65 -12.66 7.19 1.56
C VAL A 65 -12.19 6.15 0.57
N ARG A 66 -12.60 4.89 0.75
CA ARG A 66 -12.50 3.88 -0.31
C ARG A 66 -13.89 3.49 -0.78
N THR A 67 -14.07 3.42 -2.10
CA THR A 67 -15.31 2.95 -2.71
C THR A 67 -14.98 1.81 -3.66
N PRO A 68 -15.59 0.63 -3.50
CA PRO A 68 -15.33 -0.46 -4.42
C PRO A 68 -15.81 -0.14 -5.84
N LEU A 69 -15.07 -0.60 -6.85
CA LEU A 69 -15.44 -0.42 -8.25
C LEU A 69 -16.72 -1.21 -8.60
N ASP A 70 -16.86 -2.41 -8.05
CA ASP A 70 -18.11 -3.16 -8.10
C ASP A 70 -18.98 -2.83 -6.90
N THR A 71 -20.00 -2.00 -7.16
CA THR A 71 -20.97 -1.55 -6.16
C THR A 71 -22.12 -2.54 -5.93
N ALA A 72 -22.21 -3.62 -6.72
CA ALA A 72 -23.28 -4.61 -6.59
C ALA A 72 -23.09 -5.54 -5.39
N GLN A 73 -21.89 -5.65 -4.84
CA GLN A 73 -21.56 -6.52 -3.70
C GLN A 73 -20.92 -5.76 -2.54
N ARG A 74 -21.12 -6.26 -1.31
CA ARG A 74 -20.36 -5.81 -0.12
C ARG A 74 -18.86 -6.04 -0.37
N PRO A 75 -17.96 -5.18 0.16
CA PRO A 75 -18.17 -4.09 1.12
C PRO A 75 -18.83 -2.83 0.55
N ARG A 76 -19.35 -1.97 1.45
CA ARG A 76 -19.85 -0.62 1.08
C ARG A 76 -18.68 0.37 1.09
N THR A 77 -18.93 1.60 0.64
CA THR A 77 -18.00 2.73 0.85
C THR A 77 -17.64 2.84 2.33
N GLU A 78 -16.35 2.99 2.60
CA GLU A 78 -15.80 3.13 3.95
C GLU A 78 -14.99 4.41 4.05
N THR A 79 -14.97 5.00 5.24
CA THR A 79 -14.20 6.20 5.53
C THR A 79 -13.36 6.00 6.77
N VAL A 80 -12.10 6.38 6.70
CA VAL A 80 -11.16 6.42 7.81
C VAL A 80 -10.69 7.85 8.03
N THR A 81 -10.61 8.26 9.28
CA THR A 81 -10.04 9.54 9.68
C THR A 81 -8.62 9.32 10.17
N LEU A 82 -7.67 10.03 9.56
CA LEU A 82 -6.27 10.03 9.93
C LEU A 82 -5.96 11.35 10.63
N THR A 83 -5.83 11.30 11.95
CA THR A 83 -5.39 12.44 12.77
C THR A 83 -3.92 12.28 13.09
N ARG A 84 -3.11 13.30 12.75
CA ARG A 84 -1.66 13.29 12.83
C ARG A 84 -1.17 14.50 13.63
N SER A 85 -0.07 14.33 14.38
CA SER A 85 0.62 15.47 14.96
C SER A 85 1.21 16.37 13.86
N ARG A 86 1.53 17.63 14.20
CA ARG A 86 2.10 18.59 13.21
C ARG A 86 3.36 18.06 12.53
N SER A 87 4.23 17.37 13.27
CA SER A 87 5.46 16.78 12.72
C SER A 87 5.12 15.66 11.73
N GLN A 88 4.28 14.70 12.15
CA GLN A 88 3.85 13.59 11.30
C GLN A 88 3.12 14.06 10.04
N ALA A 89 2.31 15.11 10.14
CA ALA A 89 1.57 15.64 9.01
C ALA A 89 2.48 16.13 7.88
N ILE A 90 3.68 16.63 8.23
CA ILE A 90 4.70 17.13 7.30
C ILE A 90 5.63 16.01 6.81
N THR A 91 6.06 15.13 7.71
CA THR A 91 7.15 14.17 7.43
C THR A 91 6.66 12.80 7.00
N GLN A 92 5.47 12.38 7.42
CA GLN A 92 4.96 11.04 7.16
C GLN A 92 3.97 11.04 6.00
N PRO A 93 4.19 10.19 4.98
CA PRO A 93 3.23 9.98 3.91
C PRO A 93 1.97 9.30 4.46
N ILE A 94 0.86 9.46 3.75
CA ILE A 94 -0.31 8.60 3.92
C ILE A 94 -0.10 7.39 3.04
N ILE A 95 -0.07 6.22 3.65
CA ILE A 95 0.12 4.94 2.96
C ILE A 95 -1.25 4.31 2.76
N ILE A 96 -1.56 3.96 1.52
CA ILE A 96 -2.77 3.22 1.15
C ILE A 96 -2.32 1.91 0.53
N ASN A 97 -2.70 0.79 1.12
CA ASN A 97 -2.46 -0.56 0.61
C ASN A 97 -3.69 -1.46 0.84
N ASN A 98 -3.53 -2.77 0.70
CA ASN A 98 -4.62 -3.75 0.84
C ASN A 98 -5.22 -3.83 2.25
N ALA A 99 -4.49 -3.42 3.29
CA ALA A 99 -4.87 -3.59 4.70
C ALA A 99 -4.68 -2.34 5.60
N THR A 100 -4.20 -1.24 5.03
CA THR A 100 -3.91 0.03 5.70
C THR A 100 -4.30 1.19 4.78
N PRO A 101 -5.00 2.22 5.28
CA PRO A 101 -5.49 2.36 6.65
C PRO A 101 -6.82 1.63 6.89
N PHE A 102 -7.37 1.00 5.85
CA PHE A 102 -8.60 0.22 5.94
C PHE A 102 -8.29 -1.25 6.14
N THR A 103 -9.06 -1.94 6.97
CA THR A 103 -8.96 -3.40 7.10
C THR A 103 -9.19 -4.09 5.76
N ARG A 104 -8.50 -5.22 5.53
CA ARG A 104 -8.69 -6.01 4.30
C ARG A 104 -10.13 -6.52 4.24
N ALA A 105 -10.80 -6.30 3.10
CA ALA A 105 -12.16 -6.78 2.86
C ALA A 105 -12.14 -7.95 1.86
N GLY A 106 -12.15 -9.18 2.38
CA GLY A 106 -12.08 -10.40 1.58
C GLY A 106 -10.78 -10.49 0.78
N ASN A 107 -10.88 -10.92 -0.49
CA ASN A 107 -9.74 -11.07 -1.40
C ASN A 107 -9.52 -9.84 -2.30
N ARG A 108 -10.13 -8.69 -1.95
CA ARG A 108 -10.01 -7.48 -2.77
C ARG A 108 -8.69 -6.76 -2.50
N ASN A 109 -8.03 -6.35 -3.58
CA ASN A 109 -6.78 -5.61 -3.56
C ASN A 109 -6.99 -4.12 -3.89
N LEU A 110 -5.92 -3.34 -3.81
CA LEU A 110 -5.91 -1.89 -3.99
C LEU A 110 -6.51 -1.44 -5.34
N ASP A 111 -6.34 -2.23 -6.40
CA ASP A 111 -6.84 -1.97 -7.77
C ASP A 111 -8.36 -2.12 -7.92
N GLN A 112 -9.05 -2.66 -6.90
CA GLN A 112 -10.49 -2.89 -6.93
C GLN A 112 -11.32 -1.78 -6.27
N TYR A 113 -10.68 -0.65 -5.94
CA TYR A 113 -11.31 0.49 -5.29
C TYR A 113 -10.93 1.80 -5.99
N THR A 114 -11.80 2.80 -5.85
CA THR A 114 -11.42 4.21 -5.94
C THR A 114 -11.11 4.73 -4.54
N TYR A 115 -10.19 5.69 -4.45
CA TYR A 115 -9.85 6.34 -3.19
C TYR A 115 -10.02 7.83 -3.31
N GLU A 116 -10.69 8.43 -2.34
CA GLU A 116 -10.78 9.87 -2.20
C GLU A 116 -10.14 10.29 -0.90
N LEU A 117 -9.12 11.13 -1.00
CA LEU A 117 -8.56 11.86 0.12
C LEU A 117 -9.19 13.25 0.15
N TYR A 118 -9.68 13.70 1.29
CA TYR A 118 -10.17 15.06 1.45
C TYR A 118 -9.80 15.69 2.79
N LEU A 119 -9.71 17.02 2.78
CA LEU A 119 -9.44 17.84 3.96
C LEU A 119 -10.73 18.57 4.33
N ALA A 120 -11.12 18.48 5.60
CA ALA A 120 -12.29 19.17 6.13
C ALA A 120 -12.10 19.48 7.62
N PRO A 121 -12.73 20.54 8.16
CA PRO A 121 -12.72 20.80 9.61
C PRO A 121 -13.34 19.67 10.44
N SER A 122 -14.34 18.97 9.88
CA SER A 122 -15.00 17.81 10.48
C SER A 122 -15.53 16.89 9.39
N LEU A 123 -15.87 15.64 9.73
CA LEU A 123 -16.36 14.62 8.79
C LEU A 123 -17.61 15.06 8.00
N ASN A 124 -18.47 15.87 8.63
CA ASN A 124 -19.72 16.35 8.04
C ASN A 124 -19.62 17.76 7.44
N ALA A 125 -18.44 18.38 7.49
CA ALA A 125 -18.22 19.71 6.92
C ALA A 125 -17.91 19.63 5.42
N THR A 126 -18.17 20.71 4.69
CA THR A 126 -17.77 20.83 3.29
C THR A 126 -16.25 20.73 3.17
N PRO A 127 -15.72 19.81 2.34
CA PRO A 127 -14.28 19.69 2.14
C PRO A 127 -13.67 20.93 1.51
N THR A 128 -12.51 21.35 2.02
CA THR A 128 -11.72 22.46 1.47
C THR A 128 -10.78 22.01 0.36
N PHE A 129 -10.48 20.71 0.30
CA PHE A 129 -9.63 20.10 -0.71
C PHE A 129 -10.01 18.64 -0.92
N ARG A 130 -9.90 18.16 -2.16
CA ARG A 130 -10.13 16.76 -2.55
C ARG A 130 -9.02 16.31 -3.48
N TYR A 131 -8.62 15.06 -3.34
CA TYR A 131 -7.66 14.37 -4.18
C TYR A 131 -8.18 12.97 -4.46
N LEU A 132 -8.36 12.65 -5.73
CA LEU A 132 -8.99 11.42 -6.17
C LEU A 132 -7.95 10.50 -6.79
N ILE A 133 -7.90 9.25 -6.35
CA ILE A 133 -7.29 8.13 -7.07
C ILE A 133 -8.43 7.39 -7.75
N ASN A 134 -8.56 7.58 -9.06
CA ASN A 134 -9.64 7.04 -9.87
C ASN A 134 -9.49 5.55 -10.11
N ARG A 135 -8.24 5.11 -10.33
CA ARG A 135 -7.91 3.74 -10.68
C ARG A 135 -6.47 3.48 -10.30
N VAL A 136 -6.21 2.27 -9.82
CA VAL A 136 -4.87 1.72 -9.72
C VAL A 136 -4.83 0.52 -10.66
N GLU A 137 -3.80 0.43 -11.48
CA GLU A 137 -3.49 -0.79 -12.22
C GLU A 137 -2.27 -1.43 -11.55
N LEU A 138 -2.47 -2.65 -11.06
CA LEU A 138 -1.45 -3.44 -10.40
C LEU A 138 -1.22 -4.72 -11.19
N ARG A 139 0.06 -5.04 -11.39
CA ARG A 139 0.50 -6.36 -11.81
C ARG A 139 1.55 -6.84 -10.83
N THR A 140 1.21 -7.92 -10.15
CA THR A 140 2.09 -8.61 -9.22
C THR A 140 2.57 -9.88 -9.89
N ASP A 141 3.88 -10.05 -9.91
CA ASP A 141 4.50 -11.31 -10.26
C ASP A 141 4.86 -12.07 -8.99
N TYR A 142 4.83 -13.39 -9.11
CA TYR A 142 5.06 -14.33 -8.04
C TYR A 142 6.40 -15.00 -8.27
N GLU A 143 7.31 -14.88 -7.32
CA GLU A 143 8.56 -15.63 -7.31
C GLU A 143 8.54 -16.61 -6.15
N ALA A 144 8.72 -17.89 -6.47
CA ALA A 144 8.88 -18.94 -5.47
C ALA A 144 10.01 -19.88 -5.85
N ASP A 145 10.88 -20.10 -4.88
CA ASP A 145 12.03 -20.99 -4.94
C ASP A 145 11.79 -22.33 -4.21
N GLY A 146 10.54 -22.56 -3.77
CA GLY A 146 10.11 -23.76 -3.06
C GLY A 146 10.16 -23.64 -1.54
N CYS A 147 10.80 -22.62 -0.98
CA CYS A 147 10.82 -22.34 0.46
C CYS A 147 10.23 -20.98 0.83
N CYS A 148 10.33 -20.00 -0.08
CA CYS A 148 9.78 -18.68 0.07
C CYS A 148 8.80 -18.37 -1.07
N THR A 149 7.89 -17.45 -0.79
CA THR A 149 7.03 -16.81 -1.79
C THR A 149 7.21 -15.32 -1.58
N CYS A 150 7.79 -14.64 -2.57
CA CYS A 150 7.88 -13.19 -2.57
C CYS A 150 6.94 -12.63 -3.64
N PHE A 151 6.32 -11.50 -3.31
CA PHE A 151 5.49 -10.74 -4.24
C PHE A 151 6.30 -9.57 -4.76
N GLN A 152 6.34 -9.40 -6.07
CA GLN A 152 7.00 -8.26 -6.70
C GLN A 152 6.03 -7.58 -7.64
N ASN A 153 5.88 -6.26 -7.51
CA ASN A 153 5.03 -5.51 -8.43
C ASN A 153 5.82 -5.06 -9.66
N SER A 154 5.59 -5.74 -10.78
CA SER A 154 6.19 -5.41 -12.08
C SER A 154 5.51 -4.27 -12.80
N ASN A 155 4.29 -3.90 -12.39
CA ASN A 155 3.62 -2.70 -12.87
C ASN A 155 2.70 -2.10 -11.79
N LYS A 156 2.85 -0.81 -11.52
CA LYS A 156 1.98 -0.02 -10.64
C LYS A 156 1.71 1.34 -11.28
N LEU A 157 0.52 1.51 -11.85
CA LEU A 157 0.09 2.75 -12.48
C LEU A 157 -1.07 3.35 -11.70
N VAL A 158 -0.99 4.64 -11.36
CA VAL A 158 -2.00 5.33 -10.54
C VAL A 158 -2.61 6.48 -11.32
N TYR A 159 -3.92 6.43 -11.54
CA TYR A 159 -4.70 7.46 -12.23
C TYR A 159 -5.33 8.39 -11.19
N VAL A 160 -5.03 9.68 -11.30
CA VAL A 160 -5.40 10.66 -10.27
C VAL A 160 -6.18 11.82 -10.86
N ASN A 161 -7.14 12.36 -10.09
CA ASN A 161 -7.95 13.53 -10.41
C ASN A 161 -8.58 13.53 -11.83
N GLY A 162 -8.97 12.35 -12.31
CA GLY A 162 -9.56 12.15 -13.64
C GLY A 162 -8.57 12.28 -14.80
N ASN A 163 -7.27 12.41 -14.53
CA ASN A 163 -6.24 12.49 -15.56
C ASN A 163 -6.12 11.13 -16.27
N PRO A 164 -6.23 11.09 -17.62
CA PRO A 164 -6.06 9.84 -18.38
C PRO A 164 -4.61 9.34 -18.41
N THR A 165 -3.63 10.19 -18.11
CA THR A 165 -2.22 9.81 -18.03
C THR A 165 -1.90 9.36 -16.60
N PRO A 166 -1.51 8.09 -16.39
CA PRO A 166 -1.18 7.60 -15.05
C PRO A 166 0.17 8.10 -14.57
N LEU A 167 0.32 8.14 -13.25
CA LEU A 167 1.62 8.23 -12.59
C LEU A 167 2.20 6.82 -12.47
N ASN A 168 3.40 6.61 -13.02
CA ASN A 168 4.12 5.35 -12.85
C ASN A 168 4.75 5.31 -11.44
N GLN A 169 4.22 4.42 -10.61
CA GLN A 169 4.67 4.16 -9.23
C GLN A 169 5.34 2.79 -9.09
N THR A 170 5.71 2.16 -10.21
CA THR A 170 6.51 0.93 -10.22
C THR A 170 7.90 1.27 -9.68
N ASP A 171 8.40 0.43 -8.78
CA ASP A 171 9.76 0.55 -8.26
C ASP A 171 10.75 -0.02 -9.29
N PRO A 172 11.67 0.78 -9.86
CA PRO A 172 12.60 0.32 -10.87
C PRO A 172 13.66 -0.64 -10.33
N THR A 173 13.89 -0.70 -9.01
CA THR A 173 14.85 -1.67 -8.43
C THR A 173 14.21 -3.04 -8.25
N GLY A 174 12.88 -3.12 -8.26
CA GLY A 174 12.16 -4.36 -7.97
C GLY A 174 12.12 -4.73 -6.49
N GLU A 175 12.60 -3.87 -5.60
CA GLU A 175 12.64 -4.08 -4.15
C GLU A 175 11.34 -3.58 -3.47
N ASN A 176 10.28 -3.37 -4.25
CA ASN A 176 8.97 -2.87 -3.83
C ASN A 176 9.02 -1.60 -2.97
N GLN A 177 9.99 -0.71 -3.15
CA GLN A 177 10.10 0.50 -2.36
C GLN A 177 8.86 1.40 -2.48
N LEU A 178 8.51 2.07 -1.39
CA LEU A 178 7.38 3.01 -1.39
C LEU A 178 7.68 4.24 -2.27
N ARG A 179 6.94 4.33 -3.37
CA ARG A 179 6.94 5.50 -4.25
C ARG A 179 5.90 6.52 -3.78
N PHE A 180 6.27 7.80 -3.84
CA PHE A 180 5.41 8.89 -3.40
C PHE A 180 4.79 9.64 -4.56
N ILE A 181 3.48 9.88 -4.44
CA ILE A 181 2.75 10.86 -5.22
C ILE A 181 2.71 12.15 -4.40
N GLU A 182 3.23 13.23 -4.98
CA GLU A 182 3.16 14.54 -4.36
C GLU A 182 1.76 15.14 -4.55
N VAL A 183 1.11 15.45 -3.43
CA VAL A 183 -0.20 16.11 -3.39
C VAL A 183 0.05 17.60 -3.20
N THR A 184 -0.23 18.39 -4.23
CA THR A 184 -0.06 19.84 -4.24
C THR A 184 -1.42 20.54 -4.18
N LYS A 185 -1.44 21.78 -3.71
CA LYS A 185 -2.61 22.64 -3.93
C LYS A 185 -2.76 22.94 -5.44
N PRO A 186 -3.99 23.09 -5.94
CA PRO A 186 -4.23 23.55 -7.31
C PRO A 186 -3.68 24.96 -7.55
#